data_AF-A0A9D5R533-F1
#
_entry.id   AF-A0A9D5R533-F1
#
_cell.length_a   1.000
_cell.length_b   1.000
_cell.length_c   1.000
_cell.angle_alpha   90.00
_cell.angle_beta   90.00
_cell.angle_gamma   90.00
#
_symmetry.space_group_name_H-M   'P 1'
#
loop_
_entity.id
_entity.type
_entity.pdbx_description
1 polymer ?
#
loop_
_entity_poly.entity_id
_entity_poly.type
_entity_poly.pdbx_seq_one_letter_code
_entity_poly.pdbx_strand_id
1 'polypeptide(L)'
;MIKNYNPFTPDDRLRTLIEENSLLLMVLARFGISFGFGDKTVREVCREDDVDCGSFLAVCNLIDGRDYSQFTVSLSSLMGFLRSAHSYFLDFLLPSIRHKLLQSINTTQIDDVAVLLLRFFDGYVSEVRRHMEYENSRIFSYVDSLLSGDVTDRFRIADYSVGHTSMADKLNELKEVFIRHYHQKDNMILASALSDIIACNQDLCSHCEIEDKLFIPAVMCLEKSLQLNESEADAGSEVADERDELVESMTEREKDIIRCVARGMANKEIADRLALSINTVTTYRRNISSKLQIHSPAGLTIFAILHKLVDINEIDPHI
;
A
#
# COMPACT_ATOMS: atom_id res chain seq x y z
N MET A 1 16.14 -3.13 -8.53
CA MET A 1 17.02 -3.24 -9.72
C MET A 1 16.28 -4.10 -10.73
N ILE A 2 15.88 -3.54 -11.88
CA ILE A 2 15.29 -4.32 -12.96
C ILE A 2 16.39 -5.24 -13.49
N LYS A 3 16.18 -6.56 -13.45
CA LYS A 3 17.10 -7.49 -14.09
C LYS A 3 16.92 -7.32 -15.60
N ASN A 4 18.02 -7.23 -16.35
CA ASN A 4 18.02 -6.91 -17.79
C ASN A 4 17.61 -8.14 -18.65
N TYR A 5 16.47 -8.76 -18.31
CA TYR A 5 15.89 -9.89 -19.02
C TYR A 5 14.65 -9.44 -19.81
N ASN A 6 14.41 -10.09 -20.94
CA ASN A 6 13.18 -9.90 -21.69
C ASN A 6 11.97 -10.29 -20.82
N PRO A 7 10.87 -9.53 -20.85
CA PRO A 7 9.64 -9.89 -20.15
C PRO A 7 9.14 -11.27 -20.57
N PHE A 8 8.54 -12.00 -19.63
CA PHE A 8 7.73 -13.17 -19.96
C PHE A 8 6.55 -12.77 -20.83
N THR A 9 6.23 -13.60 -21.80
CA THR A 9 5.24 -13.37 -22.84
C THR A 9 4.15 -14.44 -22.82
N PRO A 10 3.00 -14.22 -23.47
CA PRO A 10 1.93 -15.21 -23.55
C PRO A 10 2.34 -16.54 -24.21
N ASP A 11 3.37 -16.50 -25.06
CA ASP A 11 3.78 -17.65 -25.89
C ASP A 11 4.91 -18.46 -25.22
N ASP A 12 5.44 -17.98 -24.09
CA ASP A 12 6.37 -18.73 -23.26
C ASP A 12 5.68 -19.93 -22.59
N ARG A 13 6.42 -21.01 -22.35
CA ARG A 13 5.91 -22.17 -21.63
C ARG A 13 5.82 -21.87 -20.14
N LEU A 14 4.66 -22.12 -19.53
CA LEU A 14 4.44 -21.80 -18.12
C LEU A 14 5.42 -22.51 -17.18
N ARG A 15 5.82 -23.75 -17.52
CA ARG A 15 6.86 -24.48 -16.79
C ARG A 15 8.21 -23.75 -16.76
N THR A 16 8.57 -23.04 -17.83
CA THR A 16 9.86 -22.34 -17.93
C THR A 16 9.89 -21.12 -17.02
N LEU A 17 8.77 -20.41 -16.89
CA LEU A 17 8.62 -19.31 -15.92
C LEU A 17 8.91 -19.81 -14.50
N ILE A 18 8.36 -20.96 -14.12
CA ILE A 18 8.52 -21.55 -12.78
C ILE A 18 9.96 -22.07 -12.57
N GLU A 19 10.57 -22.67 -13.60
CA GLU A 19 11.96 -23.10 -13.57
C GLU A 19 12.92 -21.92 -13.36
N GLU A 20 12.62 -20.76 -13.94
CA GLU A 20 13.39 -19.52 -13.74
C GLU A 20 13.15 -18.88 -12.37
N ASN A 21 11.90 -18.90 -11.88
CA ASN A 21 11.56 -18.36 -10.57
C ASN A 21 10.45 -19.16 -9.88
N SER A 22 10.85 -19.98 -8.91
CA SER A 22 9.94 -20.83 -8.14
C SER A 22 8.92 -20.05 -7.27
N LEU A 23 9.15 -18.76 -6.99
CA LEU A 23 8.18 -17.92 -6.28
C LEU A 23 6.87 -17.77 -7.06
N LEU A 24 6.92 -17.94 -8.40
CA LEU A 24 5.74 -17.88 -9.25
C LEU A 24 4.74 -19.00 -8.97
N LEU A 25 5.13 -20.08 -8.28
CA LEU A 25 4.18 -21.11 -7.82
C LEU A 25 3.05 -20.53 -6.96
N MET A 26 3.36 -19.54 -6.11
CA MET A 26 2.35 -18.84 -5.31
C MET A 26 1.49 -17.91 -6.14
N VAL A 27 2.04 -17.36 -7.22
CA VAL A 27 1.27 -16.55 -8.17
C VAL A 27 0.21 -17.40 -8.85
N LEU A 28 0.59 -18.58 -9.36
CA LEU A 28 -0.35 -19.53 -9.98
C LEU A 28 -1.49 -19.88 -9.03
N ALA A 29 -1.15 -20.28 -7.79
CA ALA A 29 -2.15 -20.67 -6.80
C ALA A 29 -3.16 -19.53 -6.50
N ARG A 30 -2.69 -18.27 -6.43
CA ARG A 30 -3.54 -17.10 -6.13
C ARG A 30 -4.43 -16.67 -7.30
N PHE A 31 -3.99 -16.92 -8.54
CA PHE A 31 -4.83 -16.75 -9.71
C PHE A 31 -5.80 -17.92 -9.92
N GLY A 32 -5.70 -18.99 -9.13
CA GLY A 32 -6.54 -20.17 -9.29
C GLY A 32 -6.09 -21.09 -10.44
N ILE A 33 -4.85 -20.96 -10.91
CA ILE A 33 -4.30 -21.80 -11.97
C ILE A 33 -4.06 -23.22 -11.43
N SER A 34 -4.62 -24.20 -12.11
CA SER A 34 -4.51 -25.60 -11.72
C SER A 34 -3.15 -26.18 -12.10
N PHE A 35 -2.50 -26.90 -11.18
CA PHE A 35 -1.31 -27.68 -11.52
C PHE A 35 -1.65 -28.81 -12.49
N GLY A 36 -0.66 -29.26 -13.27
CA GLY A 36 -0.86 -30.30 -14.30
C GLY A 36 -1.02 -29.76 -15.72
N PHE A 37 -0.63 -28.49 -15.97
CA PHE A 37 -0.68 -27.84 -17.28
C PHE A 37 0.31 -28.39 -18.34
N GLY A 38 1.22 -29.30 -17.97
CA GLY A 38 2.16 -29.92 -18.91
C GLY A 38 3.11 -28.91 -19.57
N ASP A 39 3.21 -28.95 -20.89
CA ASP A 39 4.06 -28.05 -21.70
C ASP A 39 3.30 -26.86 -22.32
N LYS A 40 2.08 -26.57 -21.83
CA LYS A 40 1.24 -25.48 -22.34
C LYS A 40 1.90 -24.11 -22.15
N THR A 41 1.58 -23.21 -23.05
CA THR A 41 1.97 -21.80 -22.98
C THR A 41 1.19 -21.05 -21.90
N VAL A 42 1.71 -19.91 -21.45
CA VAL A 42 1.01 -19.03 -20.50
C VAL A 42 -0.40 -18.69 -21.00
N ARG A 43 -0.53 -18.35 -22.29
CA ARG A 43 -1.81 -18.03 -22.93
C ARG A 43 -2.81 -19.19 -22.86
N GLU A 44 -2.35 -20.40 -23.15
CA GLU A 44 -3.20 -21.59 -23.14
C GLU A 44 -3.74 -21.88 -21.74
N VAL A 45 -2.86 -21.81 -20.73
CA VAL A 45 -3.24 -22.05 -19.33
C VAL A 45 -4.18 -20.98 -18.81
N CYS A 46 -3.86 -19.69 -19.04
CA CYS A 46 -4.73 -18.60 -18.61
C CYS A 46 -6.13 -18.72 -19.23
N ARG A 47 -6.23 -19.13 -20.50
CA ARG A 47 -7.52 -19.34 -21.16
C ARG A 47 -8.30 -20.53 -20.56
N GLU A 48 -7.62 -21.60 -20.18
CA GLU A 48 -8.27 -22.79 -19.62
C GLU A 48 -8.79 -22.58 -18.20
N ASP A 49 -8.04 -21.84 -17.38
CA ASP A 49 -8.39 -21.56 -15.98
C ASP A 49 -9.16 -20.24 -15.80
N ASP A 50 -9.62 -19.61 -16.89
CA ASP A 50 -10.36 -18.33 -16.90
C ASP A 50 -9.64 -17.17 -16.19
N VAL A 51 -8.32 -17.08 -16.41
CA VAL A 51 -7.45 -16.05 -15.85
C VAL A 51 -7.14 -14.98 -16.90
N ASP A 52 -7.23 -13.70 -16.50
CA ASP A 52 -6.77 -12.59 -17.33
C ASP A 52 -5.25 -12.66 -17.55
N CYS A 53 -4.85 -13.05 -18.76
CA CYS A 53 -3.45 -13.27 -19.13
C CYS A 53 -2.59 -12.00 -18.98
N GLY A 54 -3.17 -10.81 -19.19
CA GLY A 54 -2.49 -9.53 -19.01
C GLY A 54 -2.11 -9.28 -17.55
N SER A 55 -3.08 -9.37 -16.64
CA SER A 55 -2.85 -9.29 -15.19
C SER A 55 -1.86 -10.35 -14.70
N PHE A 56 -2.00 -11.60 -15.17
CA PHE A 56 -1.09 -12.68 -14.78
C PHE A 56 0.37 -12.35 -15.16
N LEU A 57 0.61 -11.96 -16.41
CA LEU A 57 1.95 -11.59 -16.88
C LEU A 57 2.49 -10.33 -16.22
N ALA A 58 1.63 -9.34 -15.92
CA ALA A 58 2.04 -8.15 -15.19
C ALA A 58 2.59 -8.53 -13.80
N VAL A 59 1.89 -9.39 -13.06
CA VAL A 59 2.30 -9.85 -11.73
C VAL A 59 3.56 -10.73 -11.80
N CYS A 60 3.64 -11.69 -12.73
CA CYS A 60 4.81 -12.55 -12.87
C CYS A 60 6.07 -11.75 -13.20
N ASN A 61 5.99 -10.81 -14.14
CA ASN A 61 7.12 -9.97 -14.52
C ASN A 61 7.53 -9.03 -13.39
N LEU A 62 6.57 -8.46 -12.66
CA LEU A 62 6.87 -7.61 -11.50
C LEU A 62 7.63 -8.40 -10.42
N ILE A 63 7.14 -9.58 -10.01
CA ILE A 63 7.78 -10.42 -8.98
C ILE A 63 9.18 -10.88 -9.42
N ASP A 64 9.38 -11.16 -10.71
CA ASP A 64 10.70 -11.54 -11.20
C ASP A 64 11.67 -10.36 -11.35
N GLY A 65 11.17 -9.13 -11.27
CA GLY A 65 11.93 -7.90 -11.45
C GLY A 65 12.20 -7.57 -12.92
N ARG A 66 11.31 -7.99 -13.83
CA ARG A 66 11.29 -7.68 -15.26
C ARG A 66 10.38 -6.50 -15.56
N ASP A 67 10.48 -5.96 -16.77
CA ASP A 67 9.54 -4.95 -17.23
C ASP A 67 8.13 -5.54 -17.39
N TYR A 68 7.15 -4.86 -16.81
CA TYR A 68 5.74 -5.25 -16.79
C TYR A 68 4.84 -4.16 -17.38
N SER A 69 5.41 -3.02 -17.80
CA SER A 69 4.67 -1.81 -18.20
C SER A 69 3.78 -1.99 -19.43
N GLN A 70 4.12 -2.95 -20.30
CA GLN A 70 3.40 -3.26 -21.52
C GLN A 70 2.10 -4.06 -21.31
N PHE A 71 1.89 -4.63 -20.11
CA PHE A 71 0.74 -5.48 -19.84
C PHE A 71 -0.43 -4.67 -19.28
N THR A 72 -1.60 -4.83 -19.89
CA THR A 72 -2.85 -4.31 -19.36
C THR A 72 -3.31 -5.15 -18.18
N VAL A 73 -3.77 -4.49 -17.11
CA VAL A 73 -4.27 -5.18 -15.92
C VAL A 73 -5.79 -5.03 -15.79
N SER A 74 -6.45 -6.14 -15.47
CA SER A 74 -7.84 -6.16 -15.03
C SER A 74 -7.93 -6.01 -13.51
N LEU A 75 -8.67 -5.00 -13.05
CA LEU A 75 -8.91 -4.74 -11.63
C LEU A 75 -9.66 -5.88 -10.94
N SER A 76 -10.64 -6.50 -11.59
CA SER A 76 -11.37 -7.65 -11.03
C SER A 76 -10.43 -8.85 -10.82
N SER A 77 -9.54 -9.10 -11.79
CA SER A 77 -8.52 -10.15 -11.69
C SER A 77 -7.52 -9.88 -10.56
N LEU A 78 -7.00 -8.66 -10.45
CA LEU A 78 -6.09 -8.27 -9.37
C LEU A 78 -6.76 -8.32 -7.99
N MET A 79 -8.01 -7.88 -7.85
CA MET A 79 -8.74 -8.02 -6.57
C MET A 79 -8.94 -9.49 -6.20
N GLY A 80 -9.23 -10.37 -7.16
CA GLY A 80 -9.30 -11.82 -6.92
C GLY A 80 -7.98 -12.37 -6.41
N PHE A 81 -6.88 -12.02 -7.06
CA PHE A 81 -5.52 -12.38 -6.64
C PHE A 81 -5.18 -11.91 -5.22
N LEU A 82 -5.44 -10.62 -4.91
CA LEU A 82 -5.15 -10.04 -3.59
C LEU A 82 -6.03 -10.66 -2.49
N ARG A 83 -7.33 -10.87 -2.74
CA ARG A 83 -8.20 -11.59 -1.79
C ARG A 83 -7.69 -13.01 -1.53
N SER A 84 -7.23 -13.71 -2.58
CA SER A 84 -6.62 -15.04 -2.40
C SER A 84 -5.34 -14.98 -1.58
N ALA A 85 -4.51 -13.95 -1.73
CA ALA A 85 -3.33 -13.73 -0.91
C ALA A 85 -3.72 -13.48 0.56
N HIS A 86 -4.71 -12.63 0.82
CA HIS A 86 -5.20 -12.33 2.17
C HIS A 86 -5.66 -13.59 2.90
N SER A 87 -6.50 -14.40 2.25
CA SER A 87 -6.96 -15.68 2.81
C SER A 87 -5.79 -16.63 3.11
N TYR A 88 -4.81 -16.72 2.21
CA TYR A 88 -3.62 -17.54 2.43
C TYR A 88 -2.81 -17.08 3.64
N PHE A 89 -2.57 -15.76 3.79
CA PHE A 89 -1.84 -15.23 4.95
C PHE A 89 -2.60 -15.48 6.25
N LEU A 90 -3.89 -15.11 6.29
CA LEU A 90 -4.68 -15.08 7.52
C LEU A 90 -5.15 -16.47 7.98
N ASP A 91 -5.50 -17.34 7.03
CA ASP A 91 -6.16 -18.61 7.34
C ASP A 91 -5.21 -19.82 7.27
N PHE A 92 -4.03 -19.65 6.65
CA PHE A 92 -3.07 -20.74 6.50
C PHE A 92 -1.66 -20.40 7.03
N LEU A 93 -0.98 -19.41 6.45
CA LEU A 93 0.45 -19.20 6.71
C LEU A 93 0.73 -18.72 8.15
N LEU A 94 0.09 -17.63 8.59
CA LEU A 94 0.30 -17.10 9.94
C LEU A 94 -0.16 -18.09 11.04
N PRO A 95 -1.31 -18.78 10.91
CA PRO A 95 -1.67 -19.87 11.82
C PRO A 95 -0.64 -21.02 11.86
N SER A 96 -0.10 -21.42 10.71
CA SER A 96 0.93 -22.47 10.62
C SER A 96 2.23 -22.06 11.34
N ILE A 97 2.70 -20.83 11.10
CA ILE A 97 3.85 -20.25 11.80
C ILE A 97 3.61 -20.27 13.31
N ARG A 98 2.44 -19.80 13.75
CA ARG A 98 2.06 -19.80 15.16
C ARG A 98 2.15 -21.19 15.77
N HIS A 99 1.60 -22.20 15.08
CA HIS A 99 1.63 -23.57 15.55
C HIS A 99 3.06 -24.09 15.73
N LYS A 100 3.94 -23.83 14.76
CA LYS A 100 5.36 -24.21 14.85
C LYS A 100 6.08 -23.48 15.98
N LEU A 101 5.81 -22.18 16.19
CA LEU A 101 6.37 -21.43 17.31
C LEU A 101 5.94 -22.03 18.65
N LEU A 102 4.66 -22.37 18.82
CA LEU A 102 4.15 -23.03 20.04
C LEU A 102 4.81 -24.38 20.27
N GLN A 103 4.96 -25.20 19.23
CA GLN A 103 5.62 -26.50 19.32
C GLN A 103 7.12 -26.37 19.65
N SER A 104 7.75 -25.27 19.21
CA SER A 104 9.17 -25.03 19.44
C SER A 104 9.51 -24.54 20.85
N ILE A 105 8.55 -23.97 21.58
CA ILE A 105 8.76 -23.45 22.94
C ILE A 105 8.56 -24.60 23.93
N ASN A 106 9.65 -25.02 24.58
CA ASN A 106 9.69 -26.21 25.42
C ASN A 106 8.73 -26.08 26.63
N THR A 107 7.72 -26.95 26.72
CA THR A 107 6.70 -26.94 27.79
C THR A 107 7.23 -27.29 29.18
N THR A 108 8.51 -27.62 29.32
CA THR A 108 9.10 -28.06 30.59
C THR A 108 9.45 -26.90 31.53
N GLN A 109 9.72 -25.70 30.99
CA GLN A 109 9.79 -24.44 31.72
C GLN A 109 9.18 -23.35 30.84
N ILE A 110 8.13 -22.70 31.31
CA ILE A 110 7.58 -21.52 30.64
C ILE A 110 8.63 -20.42 30.79
N ASP A 111 9.36 -20.15 29.72
CA ASP A 111 10.26 -19.01 29.63
C ASP A 111 9.42 -17.74 29.40
N ASP A 112 9.47 -16.79 30.33
CA ASP A 112 8.77 -15.51 30.24
C ASP A 112 9.08 -14.79 28.91
N VAL A 113 10.28 -15.01 28.37
CA VAL A 113 10.71 -14.48 27.06
C VAL A 113 9.89 -15.11 25.94
N ALA A 114 9.68 -16.42 25.97
CA ALA A 114 8.92 -17.13 24.94
C ALA A 114 7.44 -16.70 24.90
N VAL A 115 6.83 -16.50 26.07
CA VAL A 115 5.47 -15.95 26.18
C VAL A 115 5.39 -14.54 25.60
N LEU A 116 6.37 -13.69 25.90
CA LEU A 116 6.43 -12.34 25.36
C LEU A 116 6.56 -12.33 23.83
N LEU A 117 7.38 -13.22 23.27
CA LEU A 117 7.57 -13.35 21.82
C LEU A 117 6.30 -13.85 21.12
N LEU A 118 5.60 -14.81 21.70
CA LEU A 118 4.30 -15.25 21.18
C LEU A 118 3.27 -14.13 21.21
N ARG A 119 3.22 -13.34 22.29
CA ARG A 119 2.32 -12.18 22.39
C ARG A 119 2.65 -11.11 21.36
N PHE A 120 3.94 -10.89 21.09
CA PHE A 120 4.37 -9.99 20.02
C PHE A 120 3.89 -10.50 18.66
N PHE A 121 4.08 -11.79 18.35
CA PHE A 121 3.57 -12.40 17.12
C PHE A 121 2.05 -12.27 16.99
N ASP A 122 1.30 -12.47 18.08
CA ASP A 122 -0.17 -12.30 18.07
C ASP A 122 -0.60 -10.85 17.79
N GLY A 123 0.11 -9.89 18.37
CA GLY A 123 -0.09 -8.47 18.07
C GLY A 123 0.15 -8.17 16.60
N TYR A 124 1.24 -8.71 16.05
CA TYR A 124 1.56 -8.61 14.63
C TYR A 124 0.46 -9.21 13.73
N VAL A 125 0.00 -10.43 13.99
CA VAL A 125 -1.09 -11.07 13.23
C VAL A 125 -2.36 -10.25 13.28
N SER A 126 -2.69 -9.67 14.44
CA SER A 126 -3.88 -8.82 14.61
C SER A 126 -3.82 -7.55 13.75
N GLU A 127 -2.63 -6.96 13.61
CA GLU A 127 -2.41 -5.78 12.77
C GLU A 127 -2.55 -6.09 11.28
N VAL A 128 -1.91 -7.18 10.81
CA VAL A 128 -2.04 -7.65 9.43
C VAL A 128 -3.50 -7.95 9.09
N ARG A 129 -4.20 -8.67 9.99
CA ARG A 129 -5.62 -8.96 9.84
C ARG A 129 -6.46 -7.70 9.68
N ARG A 130 -6.29 -6.71 10.57
CA ARG A 130 -7.03 -5.44 10.50
C ARG A 130 -6.79 -4.70 9.18
N HIS A 131 -5.56 -4.73 8.67
CA HIS A 131 -5.21 -4.11 7.41
C HIS A 131 -5.89 -4.81 6.22
N MET A 132 -5.71 -6.12 6.08
CA MET A 132 -6.31 -6.90 4.99
C MET A 132 -7.85 -6.91 5.03
N GLU A 133 -8.45 -6.90 6.23
CA GLU A 133 -9.90 -6.78 6.40
C GLU A 133 -10.40 -5.39 5.98
N TYR A 134 -9.64 -4.32 6.25
CA TYR A 134 -9.95 -2.98 5.77
C TYR A 134 -9.91 -2.93 4.23
N GLU A 135 -8.91 -3.52 3.61
CA GLU A 135 -8.83 -3.60 2.15
C GLU A 135 -10.02 -4.37 1.57
N ASN A 136 -10.31 -5.54 2.12
CA ASN A 136 -11.40 -6.39 1.65
C ASN A 136 -12.78 -5.73 1.75
N SER A 137 -13.03 -4.98 2.84
CA SER A 137 -14.34 -4.43 3.17
C SER A 137 -14.54 -2.98 2.73
N ARG A 138 -13.46 -2.19 2.63
CA ARG A 138 -13.53 -0.77 2.27
C ARG A 138 -12.97 -0.51 0.88
N ILE A 139 -11.74 -0.95 0.61
CA ILE A 139 -11.03 -0.63 -0.62
C ILE A 139 -11.60 -1.41 -1.80
N PHE A 140 -11.76 -2.72 -1.68
CA PHE A 140 -12.30 -3.53 -2.77
C PHE A 140 -13.77 -3.20 -3.04
N SER A 141 -14.56 -2.94 -2.00
CA SER A 141 -15.95 -2.48 -2.19
C SER A 141 -16.02 -1.11 -2.88
N TYR A 142 -15.10 -0.20 -2.57
CA TYR A 142 -14.97 1.07 -3.30
C TYR A 142 -14.65 0.85 -4.78
N VAL A 143 -13.70 -0.03 -5.09
CA VAL A 143 -13.35 -0.36 -6.48
C VAL A 143 -14.50 -1.04 -7.21
N ASP A 144 -15.25 -1.93 -6.55
CA ASP A 144 -16.46 -2.55 -7.11
C ASP A 144 -17.54 -1.50 -7.46
N SER A 145 -17.71 -0.46 -6.61
CA SER A 145 -18.57 0.68 -6.91
C SER A 145 -18.10 1.47 -8.14
N LEU A 146 -16.79 1.79 -8.22
CA LEU A 146 -16.22 2.47 -9.38
C LEU A 146 -16.41 1.66 -10.68
N LEU A 147 -16.18 0.35 -10.63
CA LEU A 147 -16.39 -0.53 -11.79
C LEU A 147 -17.86 -0.60 -12.23
N SER A 148 -18.78 -0.37 -11.30
CA SER A 148 -20.22 -0.25 -11.58
C SER A 148 -20.64 1.14 -12.07
N GLY A 149 -19.70 2.10 -12.15
CA GLY A 149 -19.95 3.49 -12.52
C GLY A 149 -20.48 4.37 -11.38
N ASP A 150 -20.50 3.88 -10.14
CA ASP A 150 -20.92 4.65 -8.98
C ASP A 150 -19.73 5.42 -8.39
N VAL A 151 -19.77 6.76 -8.52
CA VAL A 151 -18.75 7.70 -8.02
C VAL A 151 -19.26 8.55 -6.85
N THR A 152 -20.33 8.13 -6.16
CA THR A 152 -20.91 8.89 -5.05
C THR A 152 -20.02 8.97 -3.81
N ASP A 153 -19.03 8.08 -3.70
CA ASP A 153 -18.10 8.04 -2.60
C ASP A 153 -17.04 9.16 -2.71
N ARG A 154 -16.86 9.92 -1.63
CA ARG A 154 -15.86 10.99 -1.56
C ARG A 154 -14.43 10.49 -1.37
N PHE A 155 -14.27 9.22 -1.03
CA PHE A 155 -12.97 8.60 -0.88
C PHE A 155 -12.23 8.57 -2.23
N ARG A 156 -10.93 8.83 -2.19
CA ARG A 156 -10.02 8.68 -3.33
C ARG A 156 -8.93 7.70 -2.97
N ILE A 157 -8.55 6.85 -3.91
CA ILE A 157 -7.46 5.88 -3.69
C ILE A 157 -6.12 6.58 -3.42
N ALA A 158 -5.94 7.83 -3.84
CA ALA A 158 -4.76 8.62 -3.50
C ALA A 158 -4.66 8.93 -1.99
N ASP A 159 -5.80 8.97 -1.27
CA ASP A 159 -5.84 9.16 0.18
C ASP A 159 -5.52 7.85 0.92
N TYR A 160 -5.49 6.72 0.21
CA TYR A 160 -5.04 5.44 0.73
C TYR A 160 -3.52 5.44 0.91
N SER A 161 -3.05 6.06 2.00
CA SER A 161 -1.67 5.88 2.46
C SER A 161 -1.66 4.85 3.59
N VAL A 162 -1.41 3.59 3.25
CA VAL A 162 -1.09 2.59 4.28
C VAL A 162 0.42 2.37 4.27
N GLY A 163 1.00 2.34 5.47
CA GLY A 163 2.40 2.01 5.67
C GLY A 163 2.67 0.52 5.44
N HIS A 164 2.47 0.04 4.22
CA HIS A 164 2.74 -1.34 3.78
C HIS A 164 4.15 -1.82 4.21
N THR A 165 5.12 -0.91 4.18
CA THR A 165 6.50 -1.17 4.63
C THR A 165 6.61 -1.51 6.13
N SER A 166 5.76 -0.92 6.98
CA SER A 166 5.87 -1.08 8.44
C SER A 166 5.48 -2.49 8.93
N MET A 167 4.71 -3.24 8.16
CA MET A 167 4.30 -4.60 8.57
C MET A 167 5.44 -5.61 8.36
N ALA A 168 6.22 -5.46 7.29
CA ALA A 168 7.38 -6.31 7.01
C ALA A 168 8.47 -6.19 8.09
N ASP A 169 8.70 -4.97 8.59
CA ASP A 169 9.75 -4.70 9.57
C ASP A 169 9.52 -5.43 10.91
N LYS A 170 8.27 -5.50 11.38
CA LYS A 170 7.91 -6.16 12.66
C LYS A 170 8.19 -7.66 12.66
N LEU A 171 7.93 -8.36 11.55
CA LEU A 171 8.28 -9.79 11.42
C LEU A 171 9.80 -10.00 11.48
N ASN A 172 10.55 -9.10 10.83
CA ASN A 172 12.00 -9.18 10.84
C ASN A 172 12.57 -8.92 12.23
N GLU A 173 12.02 -7.96 12.98
CA GLU A 173 12.37 -7.74 14.39
C GLU A 173 12.14 -9.00 15.24
N LEU A 174 10.96 -9.61 15.12
CA LEU A 174 10.64 -10.84 15.86
C LEU A 174 11.66 -11.96 15.56
N LYS A 175 11.98 -12.15 14.28
CA LYS A 175 12.99 -13.12 13.83
C LYS A 175 14.36 -12.83 14.47
N GLU A 176 14.80 -11.58 14.49
CA GLU A 176 16.07 -11.19 15.11
C GLU A 176 16.07 -11.46 16.63
N VAL A 177 14.94 -11.24 17.31
CA VAL A 177 14.85 -11.51 18.76
C VAL A 177 14.98 -12.99 19.08
N PHE A 178 14.30 -13.87 18.33
CA PHE A 178 14.48 -15.33 18.48
C PHE A 178 15.92 -15.76 18.25
N ILE A 179 16.59 -15.22 17.21
CA ILE A 179 17.97 -15.60 16.87
C ILE A 179 18.96 -15.13 17.94
N ARG A 180 18.82 -13.90 18.44
CA ARG A 180 19.81 -13.27 19.32
C ARG A 180 19.62 -13.58 20.80
N HIS A 181 18.37 -13.80 21.22
CA HIS A 181 18.02 -13.75 22.64
C HIS A 181 17.36 -15.02 23.17
N TYR A 182 16.91 -15.93 22.31
CA TYR A 182 16.24 -17.15 22.75
C TYR A 182 17.20 -18.36 22.68
N HIS A 183 17.56 -18.90 23.85
CA HIS A 183 18.51 -20.02 23.96
C HIS A 183 17.79 -21.32 24.32
N GLN A 184 17.73 -22.25 23.36
CA GLN A 184 17.26 -23.62 23.63
C GLN A 184 18.07 -24.66 22.88
N LYS A 185 18.05 -25.90 23.40
CA LYS A 185 18.58 -27.09 22.72
C LYS A 185 17.47 -27.69 21.85
N ASP A 186 17.83 -28.26 20.70
CA ASP A 186 16.93 -28.81 19.67
C ASP A 186 16.08 -27.78 18.91
N ASN A 187 16.76 -26.97 18.10
CA ASN A 187 16.16 -25.84 17.36
C ASN A 187 15.54 -26.18 16.00
N MET A 188 15.35 -27.45 15.62
CA MET A 188 14.87 -27.79 14.26
C MET A 188 13.49 -27.18 13.96
N ILE A 189 12.54 -27.28 14.90
CA ILE A 189 11.19 -26.75 14.73
C ILE A 189 11.21 -25.22 14.75
N LEU A 190 11.99 -24.63 15.66
CA LEU A 190 12.17 -23.17 15.71
C LEU A 190 12.80 -22.66 14.40
N ALA A 191 13.82 -23.33 13.88
CA ALA A 191 14.45 -22.98 12.61
C ALA A 191 13.43 -23.05 11.46
N SER A 192 12.58 -24.09 11.40
CA SER A 192 11.50 -24.13 10.42
C SER A 192 10.51 -22.98 10.58
N ALA A 193 10.10 -22.63 11.81
CA ALA A 193 9.20 -21.51 12.06
C ALA A 193 9.81 -20.17 11.60
N LEU A 194 11.12 -19.97 11.87
CA LEU A 194 11.85 -18.78 11.44
C LEU A 194 12.02 -18.72 9.92
N SER A 195 12.25 -19.85 9.25
CA SER A 195 12.25 -19.92 7.79
C SER A 195 10.90 -19.53 7.20
N ASP A 196 9.80 -20.01 7.78
CA ASP A 196 8.45 -19.63 7.35
C ASP A 196 8.18 -18.14 7.60
N ILE A 197 8.66 -17.57 8.70
CA ILE A 197 8.61 -16.12 8.98
C ILE A 197 9.32 -15.32 7.89
N ILE A 198 10.51 -15.77 7.46
CA ILE A 198 11.26 -15.11 6.38
C ILE A 198 10.49 -15.18 5.06
N ALA A 199 9.97 -16.37 4.70
CA ALA A 199 9.18 -16.56 3.49
C ALA A 199 7.89 -15.72 3.52
N CYS A 200 7.19 -15.69 4.65
CA CYS A 200 6.01 -14.85 4.86
C CYS A 200 6.33 -13.37 4.66
N ASN A 201 7.48 -12.91 5.18
CA ASN A 201 7.89 -11.52 5.03
C ASN A 201 8.19 -11.17 3.56
N GLN A 202 8.91 -12.04 2.85
CA GLN A 202 9.19 -11.85 1.42
C GLN A 202 7.89 -11.77 0.60
N ASP A 203 6.95 -12.66 0.89
CA ASP A 203 5.66 -12.74 0.20
C ASP A 203 4.77 -11.53 0.50
N LEU A 204 4.75 -11.04 1.74
CA LEU A 204 4.08 -9.78 2.11
C LEU A 204 4.71 -8.59 1.38
N CYS A 205 6.03 -8.50 1.31
CA CYS A 205 6.69 -7.44 0.53
C CYS A 205 6.26 -7.47 -0.94
N SER A 206 6.23 -8.65 -1.57
CA SER A 206 5.77 -8.79 -2.96
C SER A 206 4.29 -8.44 -3.12
N HIS A 207 3.44 -8.79 -2.15
CA HIS A 207 2.03 -8.39 -2.10
C HIS A 207 1.88 -6.87 -2.07
N CYS A 208 2.60 -6.18 -1.19
CA CYS A 208 2.61 -4.72 -1.12
C CYS A 208 3.13 -4.08 -2.41
N GLU A 209 4.16 -4.65 -3.04
CA GLU A 209 4.65 -4.15 -4.33
C GLU A 209 3.61 -4.28 -5.44
N ILE A 210 2.81 -5.35 -5.47
CA ILE A 210 1.72 -5.52 -6.43
C ILE A 210 0.64 -4.46 -6.21
N GLU A 211 0.32 -4.16 -4.95
CA GLU A 211 -0.64 -3.12 -4.62
C GLU A 211 -0.17 -1.74 -5.09
N ASP A 212 1.04 -1.36 -4.68
CA ASP A 212 1.61 -0.05 -4.94
C ASP A 212 1.90 0.18 -6.44
N LYS A 213 2.31 -0.86 -7.17
CA LYS A 213 2.80 -0.72 -8.55
C LYS A 213 1.80 -1.15 -9.63
N LEU A 214 0.79 -1.94 -9.29
CA LEU A 214 -0.23 -2.41 -10.25
C LEU A 214 -1.63 -1.98 -9.83
N PHE A 215 -2.07 -2.35 -8.63
CA PHE A 215 -3.45 -2.16 -8.20
C PHE A 215 -3.81 -0.68 -8.02
N ILE A 216 -3.09 0.05 -7.18
CA ILE A 216 -3.36 1.48 -6.91
C ILE A 216 -3.30 2.31 -8.21
N PRO A 217 -2.25 2.20 -9.05
CA PRO A 217 -2.21 2.91 -10.33
C PRO A 217 -3.40 2.57 -11.26
N ALA A 218 -3.84 1.31 -11.29
CA ALA A 218 -4.99 0.90 -12.09
C ALA A 218 -6.30 1.52 -11.56
N VAL A 219 -6.50 1.58 -10.24
CA VAL A 219 -7.66 2.26 -9.63
C VAL A 219 -7.62 3.76 -9.93
N MET A 220 -6.46 4.41 -9.81
CA MET A 220 -6.30 5.83 -10.15
C MET A 220 -6.62 6.11 -11.63
N CYS A 221 -6.28 5.19 -12.52
CA CYS A 221 -6.64 5.30 -13.94
C CYS A 221 -8.17 5.23 -14.12
N LEU A 222 -8.82 4.29 -13.45
CA LEU A 222 -10.28 4.15 -13.48
C LEU A 222 -10.98 5.41 -12.94
N GLU A 223 -10.56 5.93 -11.79
CA GLU A 223 -11.08 7.17 -11.21
C GLU A 223 -11.02 8.34 -12.19
N LYS A 224 -9.87 8.53 -12.85
CA LYS A 224 -9.69 9.60 -13.84
C LYS A 224 -10.60 9.42 -15.05
N SER A 225 -10.73 8.18 -15.54
CA SER A 225 -11.59 7.92 -16.69
C SER A 225 -13.06 8.24 -16.42
N LEU A 226 -13.54 7.99 -15.19
CA LEU A 226 -14.91 8.29 -14.79
C LEU A 226 -15.14 9.80 -14.59
N GLN A 227 -14.15 10.53 -14.05
CA GLN A 227 -14.22 12.00 -13.94
C GLN A 227 -14.27 12.70 -15.30
N LEU A 228 -13.53 12.19 -16.28
CA LEU A 228 -13.57 12.70 -17.66
C LEU A 228 -14.93 12.44 -18.33
N ASN A 229 -15.54 11.28 -18.05
CA ASN A 229 -16.87 10.93 -18.58
C ASN A 229 -18.01 11.78 -17.97
N GLU A 230 -17.90 12.21 -16.70
CA GLU A 230 -18.83 13.20 -16.11
C GLU A 230 -18.67 14.58 -16.77
N SER A 231 -17.46 14.93 -17.22
CA SER A 231 -17.14 16.21 -17.85
C SER A 231 -17.66 16.32 -19.30
N GLU A 232 -17.88 15.19 -19.99
CA GLU A 232 -18.40 15.15 -21.36
C GLU A 232 -19.95 15.12 -21.43
N ALA A 233 -20.63 14.82 -20.32
CA ALA A 233 -22.09 14.81 -20.23
C ALA A 233 -22.71 16.20 -19.95
N ASP A 234 -21.89 17.21 -19.61
CA ASP A 234 -22.31 18.59 -19.35
C ASP A 234 -21.50 19.58 -20.21
N ALA A 235 -21.58 19.43 -21.54
CA ALA A 235 -21.04 20.41 -22.47
C ALA A 235 -21.89 21.69 -22.44
N GLY A 236 -21.56 22.56 -21.49
CA GLY A 236 -22.27 23.81 -21.24
C GLY A 236 -21.57 24.86 -20.38
N SER A 237 -20.25 24.82 -20.15
CA SER A 237 -19.46 26.01 -19.73
C SER A 237 -17.96 25.74 -19.77
N GLU A 238 -17.22 26.79 -20.11
CA GLU A 238 -15.80 26.83 -20.47
C GLU A 238 -14.83 26.42 -19.34
N VAL A 239 -13.69 25.83 -19.73
CA VAL A 239 -12.55 25.48 -18.89
C VAL A 239 -11.78 26.74 -18.47
N ALA A 240 -11.74 27.02 -17.17
CA ALA A 240 -10.71 27.85 -16.54
C ALA A 240 -10.42 27.37 -15.09
N ASP A 241 -9.24 26.77 -14.92
CA ASP A 241 -8.39 26.68 -13.72
C ASP A 241 -9.04 26.64 -12.30
N GLU A 242 -9.57 25.47 -11.88
CA GLU A 242 -10.09 25.21 -10.53
C GLU A 242 -9.04 25.34 -9.39
N ARG A 243 -7.75 25.52 -9.69
CA ARG A 243 -6.70 25.69 -8.66
C ARG A 243 -6.54 27.12 -8.18
N ASP A 244 -7.03 28.11 -8.94
CA ASP A 244 -7.08 29.52 -8.49
C ASP A 244 -8.36 29.79 -7.66
N GLU A 245 -9.49 29.11 -7.93
CA GLU A 245 -10.74 29.27 -7.17
C GLU A 245 -10.60 28.89 -5.69
N LEU A 246 -9.77 27.88 -5.37
CA LEU A 246 -9.52 27.46 -3.99
C LEU A 246 -8.80 28.53 -3.17
N VAL A 247 -7.87 29.29 -3.76
CA VAL A 247 -7.18 30.43 -3.11
C VAL A 247 -8.09 31.64 -3.00
N GLU A 248 -8.95 31.86 -3.99
CA GLU A 248 -9.94 32.94 -4.00
C GLU A 248 -11.06 32.71 -2.98
N SER A 249 -11.36 31.45 -2.64
CA SER A 249 -12.26 31.03 -1.56
C SER A 249 -11.63 31.06 -0.15
N MET A 250 -10.33 31.35 -0.02
CA MET A 250 -9.68 31.50 1.28
C MET A 250 -9.92 32.88 1.84
N THR A 251 -10.30 32.94 3.11
CA THR A 251 -10.40 34.23 3.80
C THR A 251 -9.01 34.83 3.98
N GLU A 252 -8.91 36.16 3.98
CA GLU A 252 -7.63 36.85 4.23
C GLU A 252 -6.95 36.39 5.54
N ARG A 253 -7.77 35.99 6.52
CA ARG A 253 -7.28 35.46 7.79
C ARG A 253 -6.61 34.09 7.67
N GLU A 254 -7.10 33.23 6.79
CA GLU A 254 -6.47 31.95 6.50
C GLU A 254 -5.14 32.15 5.75
N LYS A 255 -5.12 33.11 4.80
CA LYS A 255 -3.90 33.49 4.08
C LYS A 255 -2.83 34.06 5.02
N ASP A 256 -3.20 34.92 5.97
CA ASP A 256 -2.28 35.46 6.98
C ASP A 256 -1.59 34.36 7.81
N ILE A 257 -2.35 33.33 8.18
CA ILE A 257 -1.84 32.22 8.98
C ILE A 257 -0.90 31.34 8.14
N ILE A 258 -1.23 31.07 6.88
CA ILE A 258 -0.34 30.37 5.94
C ILE A 258 0.98 31.14 5.78
N ARG A 259 0.94 32.46 5.59
CA ARG A 259 2.15 33.29 5.46
C ARG A 259 3.04 33.19 6.71
N CYS A 260 2.46 33.17 7.90
CA CYS A 260 3.26 33.06 9.13
C CYS A 260 3.83 31.64 9.33
N VAL A 261 3.11 30.59 8.94
CA VAL A 261 3.60 29.21 8.98
C VAL A 261 4.75 29.01 7.99
N ALA A 262 4.61 29.53 6.78
CA ALA A 262 5.65 29.46 5.74
C ALA A 262 6.95 30.18 6.15
N ARG A 263 6.86 31.20 7.02
CA ARG A 263 7.99 31.92 7.61
C ARG A 263 8.57 31.26 8.86
N GLY A 264 8.14 30.03 9.19
CA GLY A 264 8.68 29.26 10.33
C GLY A 264 8.16 29.69 11.71
N MET A 265 7.15 30.56 11.79
CA MET A 265 6.68 31.06 13.06
C MET A 265 5.96 29.98 13.89
N ALA A 266 6.27 29.94 15.20
CA ALA A 266 5.58 29.07 16.15
C ALA A 266 4.17 29.59 16.48
N ASN A 267 3.26 28.73 16.93
CA ASN A 267 1.87 29.09 17.22
C ASN A 267 1.71 30.29 18.18
N LYS A 268 2.64 30.45 19.12
CA LYS A 268 2.68 31.58 20.06
C LYS A 268 3.03 32.89 19.35
N GLU A 269 4.00 32.87 18.44
CA GLU A 269 4.43 34.04 17.69
C GLU A 269 3.38 34.48 16.65
N ILE A 270 2.70 33.52 16.02
CA ILE A 270 1.56 33.79 15.12
C ILE A 270 0.42 34.45 15.92
N ALA A 271 0.14 33.94 17.12
CA ALA A 271 -0.90 34.47 18.00
C ALA A 271 -0.61 35.93 18.40
N ASP A 272 0.63 36.21 18.81
CA ASP A 272 1.07 37.56 19.18
C ASP A 272 1.04 38.52 17.98
N ARG A 273 1.46 38.06 16.79
CA ARG A 273 1.51 38.88 15.56
C ARG A 273 0.14 39.20 14.98
N LEU A 274 -0.79 38.25 15.02
CA LEU A 274 -2.13 38.42 14.47
C LEU A 274 -3.17 38.87 15.52
N ALA A 275 -2.75 39.13 16.76
CA ALA A 275 -3.61 39.42 17.90
C ALA A 275 -4.72 38.37 18.09
N LEU A 276 -4.32 37.08 18.10
CA LEU A 276 -5.19 35.92 18.28
C LEU A 276 -4.83 35.17 19.57
N SER A 277 -5.74 34.32 20.06
CA SER A 277 -5.36 33.32 21.05
C SER A 277 -4.58 32.17 20.40
N ILE A 278 -3.68 31.53 21.13
CA ILE A 278 -2.91 30.35 20.66
C ILE A 278 -3.86 29.22 20.22
N ASN A 279 -4.98 29.04 20.92
CA ASN A 279 -6.00 28.05 20.58
C ASN A 279 -6.71 28.38 19.27
N THR A 280 -6.93 29.68 19.00
CA THR A 280 -7.48 30.15 17.73
C THR A 280 -6.52 29.84 16.58
N VAL A 281 -5.22 30.10 16.74
CA VAL A 281 -4.20 29.77 15.72
C VAL A 281 -4.14 28.26 15.46
N THR A 282 -4.21 27.44 16.51
CA THR A 282 -4.20 25.97 16.38
C THR A 282 -5.43 25.47 15.62
N THR A 283 -6.59 26.06 15.89
CA THR A 283 -7.84 25.75 15.18
C THR A 283 -7.76 26.14 13.71
N TYR A 284 -7.25 27.34 13.42
CA TYR A 284 -7.05 27.77 12.03
C TYR A 284 -6.06 26.88 11.29
N ARG A 285 -4.91 26.52 11.87
CA ARG A 285 -3.95 25.61 11.22
C ARG A 285 -4.58 24.26 10.92
N ARG A 286 -5.36 23.69 11.85
CA ARG A 286 -6.09 22.44 11.62
C ARG A 286 -7.09 22.56 10.49
N ASN A 287 -7.88 23.64 10.46
CA ASN A 287 -8.89 23.86 9.44
C ASN A 287 -8.24 24.11 8.07
N ILE A 288 -7.15 24.86 8.01
CA ILE A 288 -6.36 25.11 6.79
C ILE A 288 -5.76 23.80 6.28
N SER A 289 -5.12 23.00 7.16
CA SER A 289 -4.59 21.70 6.78
C SER A 289 -5.66 20.75 6.26
N SER A 290 -6.86 20.77 6.86
CA SER A 290 -8.00 19.97 6.39
C SER A 290 -8.64 20.52 5.12
N LYS A 291 -8.63 21.83 4.90
CA LYS A 291 -9.20 22.49 3.71
C LYS A 291 -8.27 22.33 2.50
N LEU A 292 -6.96 22.36 2.73
CA LEU A 292 -5.93 22.20 1.68
C LEU A 292 -5.45 20.75 1.51
N GLN A 293 -5.83 19.84 2.42
CA GLN A 293 -5.30 18.47 2.51
C GLN A 293 -3.77 18.43 2.64
N ILE A 294 -3.19 19.40 3.36
CA ILE A 294 -1.76 19.52 3.60
C ILE A 294 -1.50 19.45 5.11
N HIS A 295 -0.90 18.34 5.53
CA HIS A 295 -0.68 18.03 6.95
C HIS A 295 0.75 18.29 7.44
N SER A 296 1.66 18.69 6.55
CA SER A 296 3.04 19.01 6.90
C SER A 296 3.32 20.53 6.81
N PRO A 297 4.10 21.11 7.75
CA PRO A 297 4.53 22.50 7.65
C PRO A 297 5.29 22.79 6.35
N ALA A 298 6.19 21.88 5.94
CA ALA A 298 6.92 21.98 4.68
C ALA A 298 5.98 21.99 3.45
N GLY A 299 4.93 21.16 3.45
CA GLY A 299 3.92 21.17 2.40
C GLY A 299 3.15 22.49 2.33
N LEU A 300 2.84 23.10 3.48
CA LEU A 300 2.17 24.41 3.55
C LEU A 300 3.09 25.53 3.04
N THR A 301 4.39 25.43 3.29
CA THR A 301 5.40 26.37 2.76
C THR A 301 5.50 26.27 1.24
N ILE A 302 5.56 25.05 0.69
CA ILE A 302 5.57 24.83 -0.77
C ILE A 302 4.31 25.40 -1.42
N PHE A 303 3.14 25.14 -0.80
CA PHE A 303 1.87 25.69 -1.25
C PHE A 303 1.87 27.23 -1.25
N ALA A 304 2.39 27.86 -0.19
CA ALA A 304 2.47 29.32 -0.09
C ALA A 304 3.34 29.96 -1.19
N ILE A 305 4.44 29.29 -1.59
CA ILE A 305 5.33 29.75 -2.68
C ILE A 305 4.63 29.61 -4.03
N LEU A 306 4.04 28.44 -4.31
CA LEU A 306 3.38 28.15 -5.59
C LEU A 306 2.26 29.13 -5.91
N HIS A 307 1.50 29.55 -4.89
CA HIS A 307 0.39 30.50 -5.02
C HIS A 307 0.78 31.96 -4.72
N LYS A 308 2.08 32.30 -4.71
CA LYS A 308 2.61 33.67 -4.51
C LYS A 308 2.11 34.36 -3.23
N LEU A 309 1.78 33.59 -2.20
CA LEU A 309 1.40 34.13 -0.89
C LEU A 309 2.62 34.62 -0.11
N VAL A 310 3.81 34.06 -0.40
CA VAL A 310 5.10 34.41 0.22
C VAL A 310 6.19 34.39 -0.85
N ASP A 311 7.12 35.34 -0.80
CA ASP A 311 8.31 35.35 -1.67
C ASP A 311 9.37 34.40 -1.10
N ILE A 312 10.12 33.70 -1.96
CA ILE A 312 11.17 32.76 -1.57
C ILE A 312 12.24 33.39 -0.67
N ASN A 313 12.42 34.71 -0.74
CA ASN A 313 13.36 35.47 0.06
C ASN A 313 12.91 35.70 1.53
N GLU A 314 11.66 35.38 1.86
CA GLU A 314 11.09 35.59 3.21
C GLU A 314 11.03 34.32 4.06
N ILE A 315 11.58 33.20 3.58
CA ILE A 315 11.43 31.86 4.18
C ILE A 315 12.70 31.49 4.97
N ASP A 316 12.52 30.90 6.16
CA ASP A 316 13.62 30.37 6.97
C ASP A 316 14.13 29.04 6.36
N PRO A 317 15.41 28.95 5.96
CA PRO A 317 15.98 27.75 5.33
C PRO A 317 16.18 26.56 6.29
N HIS A 318 15.79 26.66 7.56
CA HIS A 318 15.99 25.62 8.58
C HIS A 318 14.72 24.80 8.95
N ILE A 319 13.65 24.87 8.15
CA ILE A 319 12.38 24.14 8.34
C ILE A 319 12.41 22.76 7.67
#